data_AF-A0A958C9T5-F1
#
_entry.id   AF-A0A958C9T5-F1
#
_cell.length_a   1.000
_cell.length_b   1.000
_cell.length_c   1.000
_cell.angle_alpha   90.00
_cell.angle_beta   90.00
_cell.angle_gamma   90.00
#
_symmetry.space_group_name_H-M   'P 1'
#
loop_
_entity.id
_entity.type
_entity.pdbx_description
1 polymer ?
#
loop_
_entity_poly.entity_id
_entity_poly.type
_entity_poly.pdbx_seq_one_letter_code
_entity_poly.pdbx_strand_id
1 'polypeptide(L)'
;ELIPAWRDDGLDVPDPALISQDMSSIKHIMWNYVGLARNAPRLERALRELYHLETEIETFYRRTLLSDGLIGLRNAVRTAILVASAAWQNKNSMGAHFRE
;
A
#
# COMPACT_ATOMS: atom_id res chain seq x y z
N GLU A 1 34.66 -13.03 6.15
CA GLU A 1 34.11 -12.73 4.82
C GLU A 1 33.74 -11.25 4.75
N LEU A 2 34.08 -10.56 3.65
CA LEU A 2 33.68 -9.17 3.42
C LEU A 2 32.27 -9.15 2.79
N ILE A 3 31.35 -8.42 3.42
CA ILE A 3 30.04 -8.13 2.83
C ILE A 3 30.28 -7.25 1.58
N PRO A 4 29.71 -7.60 0.41
CA PRO A 4 29.87 -6.78 -0.79
C PRO A 4 29.24 -5.41 -0.59
N ALA A 5 29.80 -4.39 -1.26
CA ALA A 5 29.21 -3.06 -1.27
C ALA A 5 27.81 -3.11 -1.89
N TRP A 6 26.87 -2.39 -1.29
CA TRP A 6 25.54 -2.22 -1.84
C TRP A 6 25.61 -1.52 -3.20
N ARG A 7 24.80 -1.99 -4.16
CA ARG A 7 24.69 -1.42 -5.50
C ARG A 7 23.21 -1.29 -5.86
N ASP A 8 22.83 -0.13 -6.35
CA ASP A 8 21.52 0.08 -6.98
C ASP A 8 21.55 -0.53 -8.38
N ASP A 9 20.61 -1.43 -8.66
CA ASP A 9 20.41 -2.09 -9.95
C ASP A 9 19.23 -1.49 -10.73
N GLY A 10 18.59 -0.44 -10.20
CA GLY A 10 17.54 0.30 -10.88
C GLY A 10 18.00 0.85 -12.22
N LEU A 11 17.19 0.63 -13.26
CA LEU A 11 17.47 1.07 -14.62
C LEU A 11 16.77 2.41 -14.93
N ASP A 12 15.59 2.61 -14.35
CA ASP A 12 14.72 3.75 -14.63
C ASP A 12 14.84 4.83 -13.53
N VAL A 13 14.69 6.10 -13.91
CA VAL A 13 14.58 7.20 -12.94
C VAL A 13 13.14 7.24 -12.39
N PRO A 14 12.94 7.36 -11.06
CA PRO A 14 11.60 7.38 -10.48
C PRO A 14 10.77 8.57 -10.98
N ASP A 15 9.62 8.27 -11.58
CA ASP A 15 8.63 9.26 -12.00
C ASP A 15 7.81 9.75 -10.80
N PRO A 16 7.94 11.03 -10.39
CA PRO A 16 7.20 11.56 -9.24
C PRO A 16 5.68 11.60 -9.46
N ALA A 17 5.21 11.68 -10.71
CA ALA A 17 3.79 11.71 -11.01
C ALA A 17 3.15 10.35 -10.74
N LEU A 18 3.81 9.25 -11.14
CA LEU A 18 3.37 7.88 -10.83
C LEU A 18 3.32 7.65 -9.33
N ILE A 19 4.37 8.04 -8.61
CA ILE A 19 4.43 7.92 -7.14
C ILE A 19 3.27 8.68 -6.47
N SER A 20 3.03 9.91 -6.90
CA SER A 20 1.96 10.76 -6.36
C SER A 20 0.57 10.16 -6.66
N GLN A 21 0.37 9.64 -7.87
CA GLN A 21 -0.89 9.03 -8.29
C GLN A 21 -1.20 7.79 -7.45
N ASP A 22 -0.25 6.86 -7.30
CA ASP A 22 -0.46 5.63 -6.54
C ASP A 22 -0.67 5.92 -5.05
N MET A 23 0.09 6.89 -4.50
CA MET A 23 -0.11 7.34 -3.13
C MET A 23 -1.51 7.93 -2.92
N SER A 24 -2.03 8.69 -3.89
CA SER A 24 -3.41 9.21 -3.88
C SER A 24 -4.43 8.08 -3.92
N SER A 25 -4.22 7.07 -4.77
CA SER A 25 -5.07 5.88 -4.87
C SER A 25 -5.14 5.12 -3.54
N ILE A 26 -4.01 4.87 -2.89
CA ILE A 26 -3.96 4.23 -1.56
C ILE A 26 -4.78 5.03 -0.54
N LYS A 27 -4.57 6.35 -0.48
CA LYS A 27 -5.30 7.24 0.45
C LYS A 27 -6.80 7.20 0.21
N HIS A 28 -7.25 7.24 -1.04
CA HIS A 28 -8.67 7.17 -1.38
C HIS A 28 -9.29 5.81 -1.03
N ILE A 29 -8.60 4.71 -1.27
CA ILE A 29 -9.06 3.37 -0.87
C ILE A 29 -9.22 3.29 0.64
N MET A 30 -8.22 3.75 1.39
CA MET A 30 -8.25 3.73 2.86
C MET A 30 -9.38 4.60 3.41
N TRP A 31 -9.58 5.81 2.86
CA TRP A 31 -10.65 6.71 3.27
C TRP A 31 -12.05 6.13 2.99
N ASN A 32 -12.28 5.65 1.77
CA ASN A 32 -13.60 5.24 1.32
C ASN A 32 -14.05 3.87 1.86
N TYR A 33 -13.10 2.95 2.10
CA TYR A 33 -13.43 1.56 2.40
C TYR A 33 -12.93 1.08 3.77
N VAL A 34 -11.88 1.70 4.32
CA VAL A 34 -11.24 1.30 5.59
C VAL A 34 -11.35 2.42 6.66
N GLY A 35 -12.16 3.45 6.36
CA GLY A 35 -12.41 4.61 7.20
C GLY A 35 -13.28 4.32 8.43
N LEU A 36 -14.02 5.34 8.89
CA LEU A 36 -14.78 5.28 10.14
C LEU A 36 -15.83 4.15 10.15
N ALA A 37 -16.62 4.03 9.07
CA ALA A 37 -17.64 3.00 8.90
C ALA A 37 -17.20 1.96 7.88
N ARG A 38 -17.24 0.69 8.29
CA ARG A 38 -16.73 -0.45 7.52
C ARG A 38 -17.82 -1.49 7.36
N ASN A 39 -17.85 -2.16 6.22
CA ASN A 39 -18.70 -3.31 6.00
C ASN A 39 -17.97 -4.33 5.13
N ALA A 40 -18.49 -5.57 5.08
CA ALA A 40 -17.82 -6.65 4.36
C ALA A 40 -17.56 -6.32 2.87
N PRO A 41 -18.55 -5.85 2.08
CA PRO A 41 -18.31 -5.56 0.67
C PRO A 41 -17.22 -4.51 0.42
N ARG A 42 -17.16 -3.46 1.25
CA ARG A 42 -16.13 -2.41 1.14
C ARG A 42 -14.75 -2.93 1.50
N LEU A 43 -14.62 -3.69 2.59
CA LEU A 43 -13.33 -4.24 3.02
C LEU A 43 -12.78 -5.27 2.03
N GLU A 44 -13.65 -6.12 1.48
CA GLU A 44 -13.27 -7.08 0.43
C GLU A 44 -12.77 -6.34 -0.82
N ARG A 45 -13.48 -5.28 -1.24
CA ARG A 45 -13.04 -4.43 -2.34
C ARG A 45 -11.70 -3.77 -2.02
N ALA A 46 -11.53 -3.18 -0.84
CA ALA A 46 -10.28 -2.54 -0.43
C ALA A 46 -9.09 -3.48 -0.55
N LEU A 47 -9.21 -4.72 -0.04
CA LEU A 47 -8.14 -5.70 -0.10
C LEU A 47 -7.77 -6.03 -1.56
N ARG A 48 -8.74 -6.26 -2.43
CA ARG A 48 -8.48 -6.54 -3.84
C ARG A 48 -7.73 -5.40 -4.53
N GLU A 49 -8.18 -4.17 -4.34
CA GLU A 49 -7.55 -2.99 -4.96
C GLU A 49 -6.13 -2.76 -4.40
N LEU A 50 -5.93 -2.93 -3.09
CA LEU A 50 -4.62 -2.76 -2.46
C LEU A 50 -3.61 -3.82 -2.89
N TYR A 51 -4.01 -5.09 -3.03
CA TYR A 51 -3.13 -6.14 -3.54
C TYR A 51 -2.75 -5.93 -5.02
N HIS A 52 -3.67 -5.39 -5.81
CA HIS A 52 -3.37 -5.01 -7.19
C HIS A 52 -2.31 -3.90 -7.22
N LEU A 53 -2.51 -2.82 -6.46
CA LEU A 53 -1.53 -1.73 -6.32
C LEU A 53 -0.18 -2.24 -5.80
N GLU A 54 -0.16 -3.14 -4.82
CA GLU A 54 1.10 -3.70 -4.30
C GLU A 54 1.89 -4.40 -5.41
N THR A 55 1.21 -5.16 -6.27
CA THR A 55 1.86 -5.86 -7.38
C THR A 55 2.51 -4.89 -8.38
N GLU A 56 1.80 -3.81 -8.71
CA GLU A 56 2.29 -2.77 -9.63
C GLU A 56 3.45 -1.98 -8.99
N ILE A 57 3.29 -1.55 -7.74
CA ILE A 57 4.29 -0.81 -6.98
C ILE A 57 5.56 -1.64 -6.77
N GLU A 58 5.44 -2.95 -6.46
CA GLU A 58 6.62 -3.83 -6.34
C GLU A 58 7.34 -4.01 -7.67
N THR A 59 6.60 -4.05 -8.78
CA THR A 59 7.19 -4.13 -10.13
C THR A 59 7.95 -2.85 -10.46
N PHE A 60 7.36 -1.68 -10.16
CA PHE A 60 8.00 -0.38 -10.31
C PHE A 60 9.24 -0.25 -9.41
N TYR A 61 9.09 -0.59 -8.12
CA TYR A 61 10.18 -0.58 -7.13
C TYR A 61 11.41 -1.37 -7.56
N ARG A 62 11.23 -2.53 -8.21
CA ARG A 62 12.34 -3.40 -8.64
C ARG A 62 13.09 -2.92 -9.88
N ARG A 63 12.49 -2.03 -10.67
CA ARG A 63 13.07 -1.59 -11.96
C ARG A 63 13.64 -0.18 -11.91
N THR A 64 13.33 0.55 -10.85
CA THR A 64 13.57 1.98 -10.73
C THR A 64 14.57 2.26 -9.62
N LEU A 65 15.45 3.25 -9.86
CA LEU A 65 16.41 3.73 -8.86
C LEU A 65 15.68 4.09 -7.56
N LEU A 66 16.26 3.69 -6.44
CA LEU A 66 15.62 3.91 -5.16
C LEU A 66 15.56 5.40 -4.81
N SER A 67 14.37 5.84 -4.38
CA SER A 67 14.14 7.17 -3.85
C SER A 67 13.28 7.09 -2.60
N ASP A 68 13.36 8.11 -1.75
CA ASP A 68 12.55 8.16 -0.52
C ASP A 68 11.04 8.07 -0.83
N GLY A 69 10.58 8.75 -1.90
CA GLY A 69 9.18 8.68 -2.34
C GLY A 69 8.74 7.27 -2.76
N LEU A 70 9.60 6.53 -3.47
CA LEU A 70 9.30 5.18 -3.94
C LEU A 70 9.31 4.17 -2.77
N ILE A 71 10.26 4.31 -1.84
CA ILE A 71 10.31 3.50 -0.61
C ILE A 71 9.07 3.79 0.25
N GLY A 72 8.71 5.07 0.40
CA GLY A 72 7.51 5.50 1.11
C GLY A 72 6.23 4.93 0.51
N LEU A 73 6.12 4.93 -0.82
CA LEU A 73 4.99 4.33 -1.54
C LEU A 73 4.85 2.82 -1.27
N ARG A 74 5.96 2.09 -1.38
CA ARG A 74 5.99 0.65 -1.09
C ARG A 74 5.58 0.34 0.36
N ASN A 75 6.07 1.13 1.31
CA ASN A 75 5.71 0.95 2.72
C ASN A 75 4.24 1.31 2.99
N ALA A 76 3.71 2.33 2.30
CA ALA A 76 2.33 2.76 2.43
C ALA A 76 1.35 1.67 1.98
N VAL A 77 1.56 1.05 0.81
CA VAL A 77 0.65 0.00 0.31
C VAL A 77 0.66 -1.24 1.21
N ARG A 78 1.84 -1.67 1.68
CA ARG A 78 1.97 -2.79 2.63
C ARG A 78 1.26 -2.52 3.94
N THR A 79 1.45 -1.32 4.50
CA THR A 79 0.79 -0.91 5.74
C THR A 79 -0.74 -0.85 5.56
N ALA A 80 -1.21 -0.33 4.43
CA ALA A 80 -2.63 -0.30 4.10
C ALA A 80 -3.23 -1.71 4.04
N ILE A 81 -2.55 -2.68 3.41
CA ILE A 81 -2.97 -4.08 3.35
C ILE A 81 -3.07 -4.68 4.75
N LEU A 82 -2.09 -4.44 5.63
CA LEU A 82 -2.10 -4.93 7.01
C LEU A 82 -3.31 -4.39 7.78
N VAL A 83 -3.57 -3.08 7.69
CA VAL A 83 -4.71 -2.44 8.35
C VAL A 83 -6.03 -2.96 7.80
N ALA A 84 -6.17 -3.05 6.48
CA ALA A 84 -7.38 -3.58 5.82
C ALA A 84 -7.62 -5.06 6.19
N SER A 85 -6.56 -5.86 6.25
CA SER A 85 -6.64 -7.28 6.63
C SER A 85 -7.06 -7.46 8.08
N ALA A 86 -6.49 -6.66 8.99
CA ALA A 86 -6.89 -6.64 10.40
C ALA A 86 -8.38 -6.24 10.54
N ALA A 87 -8.80 -5.21 9.82
CA ALA A 87 -10.20 -4.76 9.81
C ALA A 87 -11.16 -5.81 9.21
N TRP A 88 -10.72 -6.54 8.18
CA TRP A 88 -11.47 -7.65 7.61
C TRP A 88 -11.64 -8.80 8.59
N GLN A 89 -10.57 -9.20 9.28
CA GLN A 89 -10.59 -10.32 10.23
C GLN A 89 -11.41 -9.99 11.48
N ASN A 90 -11.37 -8.74 11.95
CA ASN A 90 -12.14 -8.32 13.12
C ASN A 90 -13.62 -8.07 12.77
N LYS A 91 -14.45 -9.06 13.11
CA LYS A 91 -15.90 -9.00 12.88
C LYS A 91 -16.67 -8.22 13.96
N ASN A 92 -16.03 -7.84 15.06
CA ASN A 92 -16.66 -7.20 16.22
C ASN A 92 -16.41 -5.70 16.26
N SER A 93 -17.45 -4.90 16.45
CA SER A 93 -17.33 -3.44 16.60
C SER A 93 -16.85 -3.04 18.00
N MET A 94 -15.68 -2.41 18.10
CA MET A 94 -15.08 -1.96 19.36
C MET A 94 -14.21 -0.70 19.16
N GLY A 95 -14.40 0.30 20.01
CA GLY A 95 -13.60 1.54 19.97
C GLY A 95 -13.67 2.24 18.60
N ALA A 96 -12.52 2.56 18.01
CA ALA A 96 -12.42 3.16 16.67
C ALA A 96 -12.67 2.16 15.52
N HIS A 97 -12.85 0.87 15.83
CA HIS A 97 -13.24 -0.14 14.84
C HIS A 97 -14.75 -0.32 14.82
N PHE A 98 -15.44 0.48 14.01
CA PHE A 98 -16.88 0.29 13.74
C PHE A 98 -17.08 -0.52 12.45
N ARG A 99 -17.86 -1.59 12.57
CA ARG A 99 -18.25 -2.50 11.49
C ARG A 99 -19.77 -2.69 11.51
N GLU A 100 -20.40 -2.36 10.39
CA GLU A 100 -21.84 -2.52 10.14
C GLU A 100 -22.22 -4.00 10.04
#